data_AF-A0A2G6GP00-F1
#
_entry.id   AF-A0A2G6GP00-F1
#
_cell.length_a   1.000
_cell.length_b   1.000
_cell.length_c   1.000
_cell.angle_alpha   90.00
_cell.angle_beta   90.00
_cell.angle_gamma   90.00
#
_symmetry.space_group_name_H-M   'P 1'
#
loop_
_entity.id
_entity.type
_entity.pdbx_description
1 polymer ?
#
loop_
_entity_poly.entity_id
_entity_poly.type
_entity_poly.pdbx_seq_one_letter_code
_entity_poly.pdbx_strand_id
1 'polypeptide(L)'
;MIYKMKISRFLSLLMVSALLFSCSKEDKEVKADKNAEFLKMSFETYNDMRKDNPQTLMNLSLDANGKIQASYEKDRKILKKASSELVCSADAFTKEFADCITSYIEKGGCLVVTGCAYCAYACDDSKE
;
A
#
# COMPACT_ATOMS: atom_id res chain seq x y z
N MET A 1 -41.29 26.82 -59.67
CA MET A 1 -39.93 27.36 -59.51
C MET A 1 -39.04 26.24 -58.95
N ILE A 2 -38.48 25.37 -59.80
CA ILE A 2 -37.06 25.31 -60.28
C ILE A 2 -36.06 25.47 -59.09
N TYR A 3 -35.14 24.55 -58.72
CA TYR A 3 -34.22 23.72 -59.52
C TYR A 3 -33.85 22.38 -58.83
N LYS A 4 -33.74 21.32 -59.65
CA LYS A 4 -32.83 20.17 -59.45
C LYS A 4 -31.39 20.66 -59.65
N MET A 5 -30.44 20.27 -58.80
CA MET A 5 -29.03 20.18 -59.21
C MET A 5 -28.27 19.09 -58.43
N LYS A 6 -27.81 18.08 -59.17
CA LYS A 6 -26.77 17.13 -58.79
C LYS A 6 -25.41 17.76 -59.10
N ILE A 7 -24.50 17.80 -58.13
CA ILE A 7 -23.05 18.01 -58.31
C ILE A 7 -22.40 16.99 -57.37
N SER A 8 -22.02 15.80 -57.86
CA SER A 8 -20.79 15.46 -58.59
C SER A 8 -19.49 15.68 -57.81
N ARG A 9 -18.70 14.61 -57.79
CA ARG A 9 -17.48 14.37 -57.02
C ARG A 9 -16.33 15.32 -57.37
N PHE A 10 -15.66 15.84 -56.34
CA PHE A 10 -14.26 16.30 -56.29
C PHE A 10 -13.84 16.08 -54.83
N LEU A 11 -13.15 15.01 -54.42
CA LEU A 11 -11.73 14.67 -54.61
C LEU A 11 -10.79 15.88 -54.52
N SER A 12 -10.22 16.11 -53.33
CA SER A 12 -8.94 16.76 -53.00
C SER A 12 -8.84 16.83 -51.46
N LEU A 13 -8.34 15.81 -50.78
CA LEU A 13 -6.93 15.68 -50.36
C LEU A 13 -6.37 16.95 -49.68
N LEU A 14 -6.32 16.93 -48.35
CA LEU A 14 -5.39 17.71 -47.51
C LEU A 14 -5.27 16.95 -46.17
N MET A 15 -4.41 15.93 -46.09
CA MET A 15 -2.99 15.99 -45.69
C MET A 15 -2.76 16.58 -44.29
N VAL A 16 -2.23 15.70 -43.43
CA VAL A 16 -1.39 15.94 -42.25
C VAL A 16 -2.09 16.31 -40.94
N SER A 17 -2.20 15.31 -40.04
CA SER A 17 -1.68 15.36 -38.66
C SER A 17 -1.73 13.97 -38.01
N ALA A 18 -1.14 12.96 -38.67
CA ALA A 18 -0.72 11.74 -37.98
C ALA A 18 0.71 11.97 -37.45
N LEU A 19 0.85 12.92 -36.54
CA LEU A 19 2.08 13.08 -35.76
C LEU A 19 1.87 12.38 -34.42
N LEU A 20 2.39 11.16 -34.36
CA LEU A 20 3.09 10.63 -33.19
C LEU A 20 2.33 10.65 -31.86
N PHE A 21 1.30 9.81 -31.74
CA PHE A 21 1.08 9.11 -30.45
C PHE A 21 1.85 7.78 -30.45
N SER A 22 3.15 7.86 -30.73
CA SER A 22 4.13 7.10 -29.93
C SER A 22 4.26 7.84 -28.61
N CYS A 23 3.20 7.86 -27.81
CA CYS A 23 3.36 8.18 -26.39
C CYS A 23 3.83 6.88 -25.79
N SER A 24 5.16 6.85 -25.68
CA SER A 24 6.00 6.08 -24.80
C SER A 24 5.25 5.07 -23.94
N LYS A 25 5.83 3.86 -23.87
CA LYS A 25 5.91 3.15 -22.60
C LYS A 25 5.97 4.21 -21.51
N GLU A 26 4.85 4.44 -20.82
CA GLU A 26 4.93 4.87 -19.46
C GLU A 26 5.70 3.71 -18.84
N ASP A 27 7.02 3.88 -18.79
CA ASP A 27 7.75 3.55 -17.59
C ASP A 27 6.83 4.05 -16.49
N LYS A 28 6.02 3.13 -15.97
CA LYS A 28 5.50 3.24 -14.62
C LYS A 28 6.79 3.33 -13.84
N GLU A 29 7.28 4.56 -13.69
CA GLU A 29 8.10 4.98 -12.60
C GLU A 29 7.31 4.45 -11.42
N VAL A 30 7.74 3.27 -10.96
CA VAL A 30 7.17 2.62 -9.80
C VAL A 30 7.52 3.61 -8.71
N LYS A 31 6.65 4.60 -8.51
CA LYS A 31 6.68 5.46 -7.33
C LYS A 31 6.75 4.46 -6.22
N ALA A 32 7.94 4.32 -5.64
CA ALA A 32 8.15 3.45 -4.51
C ALA A 32 7.01 3.79 -3.56
N ASP A 33 6.16 2.81 -3.31
CA ASP A 33 5.01 3.00 -2.45
C ASP A 33 5.61 3.42 -1.10
N LYS A 34 5.44 4.71 -0.75
CA LYS A 34 6.11 5.31 0.40
C LYS A 34 5.79 4.54 1.67
N ASN A 35 4.62 3.90 1.72
CA ASN A 35 4.21 3.04 2.82
C ASN A 35 4.99 1.72 2.79
N ALA A 36 5.16 1.08 1.63
CA ALA A 36 5.92 -0.15 1.50
C ALA A 36 7.40 0.02 1.89
N GLU A 37 8.03 1.13 1.52
CA GLU A 37 9.41 1.45 1.91
C GLU A 37 9.52 1.70 3.42
N PHE A 38 8.63 2.51 3.99
CA PHE A 38 8.56 2.75 5.43
C PHE A 38 8.33 1.45 6.23
N LEU A 39 7.39 0.62 5.79
CA LEU A 39 7.09 -0.66 6.41
C LEU A 39 8.32 -1.56 6.36
N LYS A 40 8.99 -1.66 5.21
CA LYS A 40 10.21 -2.47 5.08
C LYS A 40 11.26 -2.09 6.13
N MET A 41 11.58 -0.80 6.25
CA MET A 41 12.53 -0.31 7.27
C MET A 41 12.04 -0.59 8.70
N SER A 42 10.74 -0.44 8.94
CA SER A 42 10.14 -0.69 10.26
C SER A 42 10.23 -2.16 10.66
N PHE A 43 10.05 -3.08 9.71
CA PHE A 43 10.20 -4.52 9.91
C PHE A 43 11.66 -4.95 10.08
N GLU A 44 12.59 -4.34 9.33
CA GLU A 44 14.03 -4.55 9.53
C GLU A 44 14.44 -4.14 10.96
N THR A 45 14.01 -2.95 11.40
CA THR A 45 14.22 -2.46 12.77
C THR A 45 13.61 -3.38 13.81
N TYR A 46 12.36 -3.83 13.60
CA TYR A 46 11.69 -4.78 14.48
C TYR A 46 12.47 -6.10 14.63
N ASN A 47 12.92 -6.66 13.51
CA ASN A 47 13.68 -7.90 13.50
C ASN A 47 15.01 -7.75 14.24
N ASP A 48 15.70 -6.62 14.09
CA ASP A 48 16.92 -6.32 14.83
C ASP A 48 16.66 -6.20 16.34
N MET A 49 15.63 -5.44 16.75
CA MET A 49 15.26 -5.33 18.16
C MET A 49 14.89 -6.68 18.79
N ARG A 50 14.32 -7.60 18.02
CA ARG A 50 13.98 -8.95 18.49
C ARG A 50 15.18 -9.88 18.69
N LYS A 51 16.32 -9.60 18.06
CA LYS A 51 17.57 -10.33 18.34
C LYS A 51 18.01 -10.10 19.80
N ASP A 52 17.83 -8.86 20.28
CA ASP A 52 18.21 -8.47 21.63
C ASP A 52 17.10 -8.75 22.66
N ASN A 53 15.84 -8.53 22.28
CA ASN A 53 14.68 -8.81 23.11
C ASN A 53 13.59 -9.51 22.30
N PRO A 54 13.51 -10.85 22.35
CA PRO A 54 12.53 -11.64 21.60
C PRO A 54 11.06 -11.30 21.87
N GLN A 55 10.78 -10.60 22.97
CA GLN A 55 9.45 -10.16 23.40
C GLN A 55 9.05 -8.78 22.86
N THR A 56 9.91 -8.13 22.08
CA THR A 56 9.57 -6.87 21.43
C THR A 56 8.35 -7.06 20.52
N LEU A 57 7.42 -6.12 20.58
CA LEU A 57 6.24 -6.02 19.74
C LEU A 57 6.33 -4.76 18.88
N MET A 58 5.70 -4.78 17.71
CA MET A 58 5.56 -3.61 16.85
C MET A 58 4.08 -3.32 16.63
N ASN A 59 3.63 -2.12 17.01
CA ASN A 59 2.27 -1.65 16.73
C ASN A 59 2.30 -0.71 15.53
N LEU A 60 1.38 -0.92 14.60
CA LEU A 60 1.20 -0.10 13.40
C LEU A 60 -0.18 0.58 13.47
N SER A 61 -0.18 1.89 13.24
CA SER A 61 -1.39 2.74 13.29
C SER A 61 -1.21 3.95 12.37
N LEU A 62 -2.28 4.73 12.16
CA LEU A 62 -2.17 6.05 11.53
C LEU A 62 -1.84 7.13 12.57
N ASP A 63 -0.98 8.07 12.20
CA ASP A 63 -0.80 9.33 12.92
C ASP A 63 -1.97 10.30 12.62
N ALA A 64 -1.97 11.46 13.29
CA ALA A 64 -2.99 12.50 13.08
C ALA A 64 -3.04 13.08 11.65
N ASN A 65 -2.02 12.79 10.81
CA ASN A 65 -1.92 13.22 9.42
C ASN A 65 -2.27 12.10 8.43
N GLY A 66 -2.72 10.94 8.91
CA GLY A 66 -3.05 9.78 8.07
C GLY A 66 -1.82 9.04 7.53
N LYS A 67 -0.66 9.16 8.17
CA LYS A 67 0.54 8.40 7.82
C LYS A 67 0.69 7.19 8.72
N ILE A 68 1.12 6.06 8.16
CA ILE A 68 1.45 4.88 8.96
C ILE A 68 2.66 5.19 9.84
N GLN A 69 2.55 4.88 11.13
CA GLN A 69 3.62 4.95 12.11
C GLN A 69 3.83 3.60 12.80
N ALA A 70 5.06 3.33 13.22
CA ALA A 70 5.44 2.14 13.97
C ALA A 70 5.89 2.54 15.37
N SER A 71 5.40 1.84 16.38
CA SER A 71 5.88 1.94 17.76
C SER A 71 6.36 0.58 18.26
N TYR A 72 7.45 0.58 19.01
CA TYR A 72 8.11 -0.63 19.47
C TYR A 72 8.10 -0.69 20.98
N GLU A 73 7.55 -1.77 21.52
CA GLU A 73 7.41 -1.94 22.95
C GLU A 73 8.15 -3.20 23.39
N LYS A 74 8.95 -3.06 24.45
CA LYS A 74 9.89 -4.09 24.95
C LYS A 74 9.26 -5.03 25.99
N ASP A 75 8.02 -4.77 26.40
CA ASP A 75 7.37 -5.44 27.54
C ASP A 75 6.01 -6.04 27.14
N ARG A 76 5.67 -7.23 27.65
CA ARG A 76 4.54 -8.06 27.16
C ARG A 76 3.15 -7.50 27.49
N LYS A 77 3.02 -6.28 27.99
CA LYS A 77 1.73 -5.71 28.38
C LYS A 77 0.75 -5.58 27.19
N ILE A 78 1.25 -5.43 25.96
CA ILE A 78 0.42 -5.37 24.74
C ILE A 78 0.04 -6.75 24.19
N LEU A 79 0.67 -7.87 24.57
CA LEU A 79 0.14 -9.18 24.16
C LEU A 79 -1.29 -9.38 24.68
N LYS A 80 -1.66 -8.69 25.76
CA LYS A 80 -3.05 -8.61 26.25
C LYS A 80 -3.96 -7.71 25.41
N LYS A 81 -3.39 -6.85 24.57
CA LYS A 81 -4.06 -5.93 23.64
C LYS A 81 -3.99 -6.40 22.18
N ALA A 82 -3.39 -7.56 21.90
CA ALA A 82 -3.45 -8.15 20.57
C ALA A 82 -4.67 -9.06 20.53
N SER A 83 -5.60 -8.78 19.61
CA SER A 83 -6.73 -9.67 19.33
C SER A 83 -6.21 -11.02 18.83
N SER A 84 -6.99 -12.08 19.04
CA SER A 84 -6.72 -13.38 18.40
C SER A 84 -6.97 -13.36 16.89
N GLU A 85 -7.55 -12.29 16.35
CA GLU A 85 -7.82 -12.13 14.93
C GLU A 85 -6.53 -11.82 14.15
N LEU A 86 -6.06 -12.82 13.41
CA LEU A 86 -4.96 -12.70 12.46
C LEU A 86 -5.47 -12.02 11.17
N VAL A 87 -4.85 -10.90 10.80
CA VAL A 87 -5.25 -10.08 9.65
C VAL A 87 -4.38 -10.39 8.43
N CYS A 88 -3.05 -10.38 8.61
CA CYS A 88 -2.08 -10.65 7.54
C CYS A 88 -1.01 -11.62 8.06
N SER A 89 -0.57 -12.56 7.23
CA SER A 89 0.57 -13.44 7.51
C SER A 89 1.39 -13.69 6.25
N ALA A 90 2.71 -13.73 6.37
CA ALA A 90 3.61 -14.09 5.27
C ALA A 90 4.89 -14.72 5.81
N ASP A 91 5.56 -15.58 5.05
CA ASP A 91 6.84 -16.17 5.51
C ASP A 91 8.01 -15.17 5.46
N ALA A 92 7.86 -14.09 4.69
CA ALA A 92 8.83 -13.02 4.51
C ALA A 92 8.13 -11.68 4.25
N PHE A 93 8.86 -10.57 4.34
CA PHE A 93 8.36 -9.27 3.91
C PHE A 93 8.20 -9.27 2.38
N THR A 94 6.95 -9.30 1.90
CA THR A 94 6.60 -9.19 0.48
C THR A 94 5.74 -7.95 0.22
N LYS A 95 5.56 -7.60 -1.06
CA LYS A 95 4.67 -6.50 -1.43
C LYS A 95 3.22 -6.79 -1.02
N GLU A 96 2.76 -8.02 -1.20
CA GLU A 96 1.40 -8.45 -0.86
C GLU A 96 1.13 -8.29 0.64
N PHE A 97 2.11 -8.61 1.46
CA PHE A 97 2.03 -8.42 2.91
C PHE A 97 1.98 -6.93 3.29
N ALA A 98 2.82 -6.09 2.66
CA ALA A 98 2.80 -4.65 2.85
C ALA A 98 1.48 -4.01 2.39
N ASP A 99 0.94 -4.44 1.26
CA ASP A 99 -0.35 -4.00 0.73
C ASP A 99 -1.50 -4.39 1.68
N CYS A 100 -1.46 -5.61 2.24
CA CYS A 100 -2.44 -6.10 3.23
C CYS A 100 -2.47 -5.22 4.48
N ILE A 101 -1.30 -4.97 5.08
CA ILE A 101 -1.15 -4.09 6.25
C ILE A 101 -1.67 -2.68 5.94
N THR A 102 -1.23 -2.11 4.83
CA THR A 102 -1.58 -0.75 4.41
C THR A 102 -3.09 -0.62 4.25
N SER A 103 -3.72 -1.55 3.52
CA SER A 103 -5.17 -1.52 3.29
C SER A 103 -5.99 -1.62 4.57
N TYR A 104 -5.53 -2.38 5.56
CA TYR A 104 -6.23 -2.52 6.84
C TYR A 104 -6.11 -1.25 7.69
N ILE A 105 -4.91 -0.70 7.82
CA ILE A 105 -4.65 0.50 8.62
C ILE A 105 -5.34 1.73 8.00
N GLU A 106 -5.33 1.87 6.68
CA GLU A 106 -6.01 2.97 5.97
C GLU A 106 -7.54 2.95 6.16
N LYS A 107 -8.13 1.81 6.53
CA LYS A 107 -9.56 1.69 6.89
C LYS A 107 -9.84 2.05 8.35
N GLY A 108 -8.84 2.52 9.09
CA GLY A 108 -8.94 2.87 10.51
C GLY A 108 -8.58 1.73 11.47
N GLY A 109 -8.03 0.63 10.96
CA GLY A 109 -7.59 -0.49 11.80
C GLY A 109 -6.24 -0.22 12.49
N CYS A 110 -6.04 -0.88 13.63
CA CYS A 110 -4.76 -0.95 14.33
C CYS A 110 -4.22 -2.38 14.24
N LEU A 111 -2.89 -2.54 14.09
CA LEU A 111 -2.25 -3.84 14.01
C LEU A 111 -1.11 -4.01 15.01
N VAL A 112 -1.03 -5.19 15.63
CA VAL A 112 0.12 -5.66 16.40
C VAL A 112 0.84 -6.75 15.61
N VAL A 113 2.10 -6.52 15.29
CA VAL A 113 2.96 -7.51 14.65
C VAL A 113 3.69 -8.31 15.72
N THR A 114 3.59 -9.63 15.63
CA THR A 114 4.23 -10.55 16.58
C THR A 114 5.27 -11.43 15.90
N GLY A 115 5.86 -12.31 16.71
CA GLY A 115 7.14 -12.89 16.41
C GLY A 115 7.17 -14.08 15.45
N CYS A 116 6.02 -14.54 14.96
CA CYS A 116 5.90 -15.73 14.11
C CYS A 116 6.27 -15.50 12.63
N ALA A 117 7.29 -14.65 12.37
CA ALA A 117 7.68 -14.23 11.02
C ALA A 117 6.53 -13.53 10.30
N TYR A 118 6.34 -12.23 10.54
CA TYR A 118 5.36 -11.40 9.81
C TYR A 118 3.89 -11.82 10.00
N CYS A 119 3.49 -12.08 11.24
CA CYS A 119 2.08 -12.17 11.60
C CYS A 119 1.58 -10.83 12.13
N ALA A 120 0.55 -10.25 11.50
CA ALA A 120 -0.11 -9.04 11.94
C ALA A 120 -1.51 -9.38 12.47
N TYR A 121 -1.76 -9.04 13.74
CA TYR A 121 -3.02 -9.26 14.44
C TYR A 121 -3.73 -7.93 14.64
N ALA A 122 -5.06 -7.92 14.65
CA ALA A 122 -5.81 -6.74 15.03
C ALA A 122 -5.48 -6.32 16.47
N CYS A 123 -5.50 -5.02 16.76
CA CYS A 123 -5.52 -4.55 18.13
C CYS A 123 -6.84 -4.92 18.80
N ASP A 124 -6.80 -5.26 20.09
CA ASP A 124 -7.98 -5.44 20.91
C ASP A 124 -8.36 -4.07 21.49
N ASP A 125 -9.30 -3.40 20.82
CA ASP A 125 -9.86 -2.13 21.26
C ASP A 125 -10.90 -2.32 22.37
N SER A 126 -11.13 -3.55 22.84
CA SER A 126 -12.01 -3.81 23.97
C SER A 126 -11.31 -3.42 25.28
N LYS A 127 -11.60 -2.19 25.73
CA LYS A 127 -11.33 -1.58 27.05
C LYS A 127 -10.11 -0.65 27.12
N GLU A 128 -10.34 0.60 26.72
CA GLU A 128 -10.15 1.72 27.67
C GLU A 128 -11.50 2.10 28.29
#